data_AF-A0A832J048-F1
#
_entry.id   AF-A0A832J048-F1
#
_cell.length_a   1.000
_cell.length_b   1.000
_cell.length_c   1.000
_cell.angle_alpha   90.00
_cell.angle_beta   90.00
_cell.angle_gamma   90.00
#
_symmetry.space_group_name_H-M   'P 1'
#
loop_
_entity.id
_entity.type
_entity.pdbx_description
1 polymer ?
#
loop_
_entity_poly.entity_id
_entity_poly.type
_entity_poly.pdbx_seq_one_letter_code
_entity_poly.pdbx_strand_id
1 'polypeptide(L)'
;FAMDREEMPFNRAQREWVERAADGHGNTVAFGSTRNLSVVGTPVFVNAAFPPLQDQFAKTDPLEIGPTAQTPYVAPSIVNISGMSFGALSAPAVEALSKGAAKAGIWMNTGEGGLSPYHLAGGCDVVFQIGTARYGVRDLDGNLCDDKLREIAAHDQVKMFEIKLAQGAKPGKGGILPAEKVTEEIAAIRGIPAGQASLSPNRHDGVDDFGDLLDMVAHVREVTGKPVGFKTVVGSLGPFRELFALIRDREKDAPDFITIDGGEGGTGAAPMPLIDLVGMPIREALPLVVNLRDEYGLKERVRIVASGKLVNPGDVAWALCAGADFVTSARGFMFSLGCIQALKCNRNTCSTGITTHDASLQKGLVVEDKYVKVAQYAKCLIKEVETIAHSVGVSEPRQMRRKHVRIVQANGCSVPMDEIFPRYKNQTNL
;
A
#
# COMPACT_ATOMS: atom_id res chain seq x y z
N PHE A 1 -28.49 -8.66 -7.06
CA PHE A 1 -28.47 -7.37 -7.80
C PHE A 1 -29.09 -6.23 -7.03
N ALA A 2 -30.30 -6.34 -6.43
CA ALA A 2 -30.77 -5.29 -5.53
C ALA A 2 -29.83 -5.18 -4.32
N MET A 3 -29.28 -3.99 -4.07
CA MET A 3 -28.39 -3.60 -2.95
C MET A 3 -26.91 -4.05 -2.99
N ASP A 4 -26.41 -4.70 -4.07
CA ASP A 4 -24.99 -5.16 -4.12
C ASP A 4 -23.93 -4.02 -4.13
N ARG A 5 -24.37 -2.77 -4.31
CA ARG A 5 -23.53 -1.55 -4.39
C ARG A 5 -23.69 -0.59 -3.20
N GLU A 6 -24.54 -0.93 -2.22
CA GLU A 6 -24.86 -0.05 -1.08
C GLU A 6 -24.02 -0.32 0.17
N GLU A 7 -23.49 -1.55 0.31
CA GLU A 7 -22.70 -1.91 1.49
C GLU A 7 -21.41 -1.09 1.61
N MET A 8 -21.10 -0.68 2.84
CA MET A 8 -19.91 0.06 3.22
C MET A 8 -19.12 -0.73 4.28
N PRO A 9 -17.80 -0.52 4.41
CA PRO A 9 -16.93 0.37 3.62
C PRO A 9 -16.54 -0.13 2.22
N PHE A 10 -16.81 -1.39 1.89
CA PHE A 10 -16.70 -1.96 0.54
C PHE A 10 -18.00 -2.67 0.19
N ASN A 11 -18.47 -2.44 -1.04
CA ASN A 11 -19.71 -3.04 -1.48
C ASN A 11 -19.55 -4.49 -1.91
N ARG A 12 -20.66 -5.23 -1.92
CA ARG A 12 -20.69 -6.64 -2.25
C ARG A 12 -20.08 -6.93 -3.62
N ALA A 13 -20.37 -6.13 -4.64
CA ALA A 13 -19.78 -6.32 -5.96
C ALA A 13 -18.24 -6.16 -6.00
N GLN A 14 -17.66 -5.27 -5.17
CA GLN A 14 -16.21 -5.19 -5.02
C GLN A 14 -15.66 -6.45 -4.35
N ARG A 15 -16.30 -6.92 -3.26
CA ARG A 15 -15.89 -8.11 -2.51
C ARG A 15 -16.02 -9.39 -3.34
N GLU A 16 -17.12 -9.55 -4.08
CA GLU A 16 -17.37 -10.68 -4.98
C GLU A 16 -16.35 -10.73 -6.12
N TRP A 17 -15.92 -9.58 -6.66
CA TRP A 17 -14.84 -9.55 -7.63
C TRP A 17 -13.54 -10.10 -7.03
N VAL A 18 -13.20 -9.71 -5.80
CA VAL A 18 -12.02 -10.25 -5.09
C VAL A 18 -12.16 -11.75 -4.86
N GLU A 19 -13.31 -12.21 -4.40
CA GLU A 19 -13.59 -13.63 -4.13
C GLU A 19 -13.45 -14.47 -5.41
N ARG A 20 -14.06 -14.06 -6.51
CA ARG A 20 -13.94 -14.74 -7.80
C ARG A 20 -12.50 -14.80 -8.29
N ALA A 21 -11.79 -13.67 -8.22
CA ALA A 21 -10.37 -13.58 -8.57
C ALA A 21 -9.52 -14.51 -7.69
N ALA A 22 -9.82 -14.56 -6.40
CA ALA A 22 -9.13 -15.37 -5.41
C ALA A 22 -9.45 -16.87 -5.52
N ASP A 23 -10.57 -17.25 -6.14
CA ASP A 23 -10.90 -18.65 -6.46
C ASP A 23 -10.34 -19.09 -7.82
N GLY A 24 -9.65 -18.20 -8.54
CA GLY A 24 -9.14 -18.46 -9.88
C GLY A 24 -10.22 -18.47 -10.97
N HIS A 25 -11.43 -17.99 -10.66
CA HIS A 25 -12.49 -17.81 -11.64
C HIS A 25 -12.27 -16.53 -12.46
N GLY A 26 -12.61 -16.56 -13.74
CA GLY A 26 -12.61 -15.36 -14.57
C GLY A 26 -13.69 -14.36 -14.16
N ASN A 27 -13.42 -13.07 -14.27
CA ASN A 27 -14.41 -12.01 -14.08
C ASN A 27 -15.13 -11.59 -15.37
N THR A 28 -15.16 -12.47 -16.37
CA THR A 28 -16.03 -12.31 -17.54
C THR A 28 -17.49 -12.47 -17.10
N VAL A 29 -18.28 -11.42 -17.31
CA VAL A 29 -19.71 -11.37 -16.92
C VAL A 29 -20.58 -11.05 -18.14
N ALA A 30 -21.84 -11.49 -18.11
CA ALA A 30 -22.84 -11.20 -19.15
C ALA A 30 -23.66 -9.95 -18.81
N PHE A 31 -24.53 -9.54 -19.75
CA PHE A 31 -25.47 -8.41 -19.66
C PHE A 31 -24.84 -7.04 -19.94
N GLY A 32 -24.58 -6.25 -18.90
CA GLY A 32 -24.10 -4.87 -19.00
C GLY A 32 -23.70 -4.34 -17.62
N SER A 33 -23.13 -3.13 -17.57
CA SER A 33 -22.66 -2.54 -16.31
C SER A 33 -23.81 -2.34 -15.32
N THR A 34 -23.70 -2.95 -14.14
CA THR A 34 -24.55 -2.67 -12.98
C THR A 34 -24.05 -1.48 -12.15
N ARG A 35 -22.89 -0.91 -12.51
CA ARG A 35 -22.31 0.25 -11.84
C ARG A 35 -23.02 1.50 -12.32
N ASN A 36 -23.47 2.34 -11.38
CA ASN A 36 -23.95 3.68 -11.71
C ASN A 36 -22.76 4.53 -12.20
N LEU A 37 -22.80 4.93 -13.47
CA LEU A 37 -21.76 5.71 -14.13
C LEU A 37 -21.94 7.23 -13.97
N SER A 38 -23.02 7.71 -13.33
CA SER A 38 -23.26 9.14 -13.11
C SER A 38 -22.79 9.66 -11.76
N VAL A 39 -22.27 8.78 -10.89
CA VAL A 39 -21.74 9.19 -9.57
C VAL A 39 -20.51 10.06 -9.78
N VAL A 40 -20.54 11.29 -9.24
CA VAL A 40 -19.43 12.25 -9.30
C VAL A 40 -18.13 11.60 -8.78
N GLY A 41 -17.03 11.86 -9.47
CA GLY A 41 -15.73 11.25 -9.16
C GLY A 41 -15.52 9.85 -9.77
N THR A 42 -16.52 9.26 -10.41
CA THR A 42 -16.38 7.97 -11.09
C THR A 42 -15.36 8.06 -12.22
N PRO A 43 -14.30 7.24 -12.22
CA PRO A 43 -13.38 7.13 -13.34
C PRO A 43 -14.01 6.32 -14.48
N VAL A 44 -13.92 6.87 -15.69
CA VAL A 44 -14.29 6.24 -16.95
C VAL A 44 -13.06 6.23 -17.85
N PHE A 45 -12.56 5.04 -18.17
CA PHE A 45 -11.36 4.90 -19.01
C PHE A 45 -11.69 5.18 -20.48
N VAL A 46 -10.82 5.93 -21.15
CA VAL A 46 -10.98 6.32 -22.56
C VAL A 46 -10.45 5.20 -23.43
N ASN A 47 -11.33 4.50 -24.14
CA ASN A 47 -10.91 3.43 -25.04
C ASN A 47 -10.12 4.00 -26.24
N ALA A 48 -9.12 3.26 -26.69
CA ALA A 48 -8.52 3.50 -27.98
C ALA A 48 -9.43 2.97 -29.10
N ALA A 49 -9.44 3.65 -30.25
CA ALA A 49 -10.12 3.13 -31.44
C ALA A 49 -9.41 1.89 -32.00
N PHE A 50 -8.08 1.83 -31.81
CA PHE A 50 -7.21 0.75 -32.27
C PHE A 50 -6.30 0.33 -31.11
N PRO A 51 -6.79 -0.48 -30.16
CA PRO A 51 -5.96 -1.01 -29.08
C PRO A 51 -4.86 -1.93 -29.64
N PRO A 52 -3.72 -2.10 -28.93
CA PRO A 52 -2.65 -2.99 -29.35
C PRO A 52 -3.16 -4.43 -29.55
N LEU A 53 -2.66 -5.09 -30.59
CA LEU A 53 -2.89 -6.51 -30.84
C LEU A 53 -2.11 -7.37 -29.84
N GLN A 54 -2.39 -8.69 -29.83
CA GLN A 54 -1.82 -9.62 -28.85
C GLN A 54 -0.28 -9.70 -28.88
N ASP A 55 0.33 -9.44 -30.03
CA ASP A 55 1.77 -9.38 -30.25
C ASP A 55 2.38 -7.99 -30.01
N GLN A 56 1.56 -6.99 -29.68
CA GLN A 56 1.96 -5.58 -29.53
C GLN A 56 1.95 -5.10 -28.08
N PHE A 57 1.64 -5.98 -27.11
CA PHE A 57 1.70 -5.63 -25.69
C PHE A 57 2.75 -6.43 -24.93
N ALA A 58 3.31 -5.80 -23.91
CA ALA A 58 4.31 -6.40 -23.02
C ALA A 58 3.66 -6.81 -21.70
N LYS A 59 4.29 -7.76 -21.01
CA LYS A 59 4.03 -7.93 -19.57
C LYS A 59 4.49 -6.68 -18.84
N THR A 60 3.89 -6.42 -17.68
CA THR A 60 4.36 -5.36 -16.79
C THR A 60 5.87 -5.50 -16.52
N ASP A 61 6.66 -4.49 -16.88
CA ASP A 61 8.11 -4.50 -16.67
C ASP A 61 8.45 -4.27 -15.18
N PRO A 62 9.55 -4.85 -14.66
CA PRO A 62 10.07 -4.47 -13.36
C PRO A 62 10.50 -3.00 -13.33
N LEU A 63 10.44 -2.36 -12.16
CA LEU A 63 10.87 -0.98 -11.98
C LEU A 63 11.81 -0.85 -10.78
N GLU A 64 12.95 -0.20 -11.00
CA GLU A 64 13.97 0.01 -9.98
C GLU A 64 13.58 1.08 -8.94
N ILE A 65 13.87 0.78 -7.67
CA ILE A 65 13.72 1.64 -6.50
C ILE A 65 15.09 1.77 -5.83
N GLY A 66 15.46 3.01 -5.50
CA GLY A 66 16.70 3.35 -4.79
C GLY A 66 17.97 3.08 -5.61
N PRO A 67 18.13 3.69 -6.80
CA PRO A 67 19.34 3.54 -7.62
C PRO A 67 20.63 4.00 -6.91
N THR A 68 20.52 4.78 -5.84
CA THR A 68 21.64 5.28 -5.02
C THR A 68 21.88 4.44 -3.76
N ALA A 69 21.05 3.42 -3.48
CA ALA A 69 21.30 2.48 -2.39
C ALA A 69 22.43 1.52 -2.79
N GLN A 70 23.10 0.90 -1.81
CA GLN A 70 24.16 -0.09 -2.09
C GLN A 70 23.59 -1.32 -2.80
N THR A 71 22.38 -1.73 -2.43
CA THR A 71 21.62 -2.80 -3.08
C THR A 71 20.27 -2.27 -3.56
N PRO A 72 20.17 -1.66 -4.77
CA PRO A 72 18.90 -1.25 -5.35
C PRO A 72 17.91 -2.41 -5.49
N TYR A 73 16.61 -2.12 -5.52
CA TYR A 73 15.57 -3.13 -5.67
C TYR A 73 14.83 -2.98 -7.00
N VAL A 74 14.94 -4.00 -7.86
CA VAL A 74 14.21 -4.08 -9.13
C VAL A 74 12.88 -4.78 -8.88
N ALA A 75 11.86 -3.98 -8.59
CA ALA A 75 10.60 -4.48 -8.10
C ALA A 75 9.73 -5.04 -9.26
N PRO A 76 9.32 -6.32 -9.22
CA PRO A 76 8.74 -7.00 -10.39
C PRO A 76 7.26 -6.66 -10.67
N SER A 77 6.53 -6.11 -9.71
CA SER A 77 5.08 -5.94 -9.78
C SER A 77 4.61 -4.50 -9.54
N ILE A 78 3.55 -4.09 -10.24
CA ILE A 78 2.81 -2.84 -10.00
C ILE A 78 1.89 -2.89 -8.78
N VAL A 79 1.50 -4.08 -8.32
CA VAL A 79 0.54 -4.29 -7.22
C VAL A 79 1.17 -5.16 -6.14
N ASN A 80 1.13 -4.72 -4.89
CA ASN A 80 1.81 -5.39 -3.78
C ASN A 80 1.00 -5.32 -2.47
N ILE A 81 1.43 -6.07 -1.44
CA ILE A 81 0.74 -6.13 -0.15
C ILE A 81 1.20 -4.98 0.74
N SER A 82 0.26 -4.13 1.17
CA SER A 82 0.50 -3.01 2.08
C SER A 82 0.74 -3.48 3.52
N GLY A 83 1.41 -2.65 4.33
CA GLY A 83 1.86 -2.99 5.67
C GLY A 83 0.72 -3.36 6.63
N MET A 84 0.76 -4.58 7.16
CA MET A 84 -0.17 -5.07 8.17
C MET A 84 0.58 -5.86 9.23
N SER A 85 0.68 -5.31 10.45
CA SER A 85 1.53 -5.88 11.50
C SER A 85 1.14 -7.30 11.90
N PHE A 86 2.13 -8.19 12.08
CA PHE A 86 1.97 -9.33 12.97
C PHE A 86 1.60 -8.83 14.38
N GLY A 87 0.57 -9.43 14.96
CA GLY A 87 -0.14 -8.90 16.12
C GLY A 87 -1.49 -8.31 15.75
N ALA A 88 -1.59 -7.47 14.70
CA ALA A 88 -2.91 -7.15 14.15
C ALA A 88 -3.46 -8.37 13.39
N LEU A 89 -2.61 -8.97 12.55
CA LEU A 89 -2.85 -10.24 11.87
C LEU A 89 -2.39 -11.42 12.74
N SER A 90 -3.03 -12.57 12.52
CA SER A 90 -2.67 -13.86 13.08
C SER A 90 -1.45 -14.46 12.37
N ALA A 91 -0.80 -15.44 13.01
CA ALA A 91 0.29 -16.21 12.41
C ALA A 91 -0.09 -16.86 11.07
N PRO A 92 -1.19 -17.64 10.96
CA PRO A 92 -1.54 -18.27 9.69
C PRO A 92 -1.93 -17.25 8.61
N ALA A 93 -2.46 -16.08 8.98
CA ALA A 93 -2.72 -15.01 8.01
C ALA A 93 -1.43 -14.44 7.41
N VAL A 94 -0.42 -14.14 8.25
CA VAL A 94 0.87 -13.63 7.78
C VAL A 94 1.59 -14.67 6.93
N GLU A 95 1.57 -15.94 7.35
CA GLU A 95 2.18 -17.03 6.58
C GLU A 95 1.49 -17.25 5.22
N ALA A 96 0.15 -17.21 5.19
CA ALA A 96 -0.58 -17.33 3.93
C ALA A 96 -0.30 -16.15 2.98
N LEU A 97 -0.16 -14.93 3.52
CA LEU A 97 0.20 -13.75 2.73
C LEU A 97 1.62 -13.85 2.19
N SER A 98 2.60 -14.28 3.00
CA SER A 98 4.00 -14.39 2.55
C SER A 98 4.15 -15.46 1.48
N LYS A 99 3.58 -16.66 1.68
CA LYS A 99 3.57 -17.74 0.67
C LYS A 99 2.85 -17.31 -0.62
N GLY A 100 1.72 -16.60 -0.47
CA GLY A 100 0.95 -16.11 -1.61
C GLY A 100 1.67 -15.02 -2.39
N ALA A 101 2.35 -14.12 -1.68
CA ALA A 101 3.17 -13.06 -2.27
C ALA A 101 4.33 -13.63 -3.10
N ALA A 102 5.04 -14.63 -2.56
CA ALA A 102 6.13 -15.31 -3.27
C ALA A 102 5.61 -16.00 -4.54
N LYS A 103 4.49 -16.73 -4.45
CA LYS A 103 3.87 -17.40 -5.60
C LYS A 103 3.35 -16.42 -6.66
N ALA A 104 3.02 -15.19 -6.27
CA ALA A 104 2.59 -14.13 -7.18
C ALA A 104 3.74 -13.30 -7.75
N GLY A 105 4.93 -13.34 -7.16
CA GLY A 105 6.04 -12.45 -7.52
C GLY A 105 5.76 -11.00 -7.12
N ILE A 106 5.18 -10.80 -5.93
CA ILE A 106 4.91 -9.47 -5.36
C ILE A 106 5.59 -9.36 -4.00
N TRP A 107 5.82 -8.14 -3.51
CA TRP A 107 6.36 -7.95 -2.16
C TRP A 107 5.26 -7.90 -1.09
N MET A 108 5.67 -8.14 0.15
CA MET A 108 4.86 -7.96 1.35
C MET A 108 5.50 -6.97 2.32
N ASN A 109 4.74 -6.02 2.83
CA ASN A 109 5.19 -5.10 3.87
C ASN A 109 4.78 -5.64 5.27
N THR A 110 5.73 -5.65 6.21
CA THR A 110 5.54 -6.22 7.56
C THR A 110 4.51 -5.48 8.41
N GLY A 111 4.22 -4.22 8.08
CA GLY A 111 3.59 -3.30 8.99
C GLY A 111 4.47 -2.97 10.21
N GLU A 112 3.92 -2.22 11.16
CA GLU A 112 4.65 -1.70 12.32
C GLU A 112 5.03 -2.75 13.38
N GLY A 113 4.73 -4.03 13.17
CA GLY A 113 4.81 -5.07 14.20
C GLY A 113 6.18 -5.69 14.42
N GLY A 114 7.18 -5.31 13.62
CA GLY A 114 8.45 -6.03 13.50
C GLY A 114 8.40 -7.18 12.48
N LEU A 115 9.55 -7.82 12.27
CA LEU A 115 9.71 -8.94 11.34
C LEU A 115 9.50 -10.25 12.11
N SER A 116 8.44 -10.98 11.75
CA SER A 116 8.16 -12.29 12.36
C SER A 116 8.63 -13.45 11.46
N PRO A 117 8.85 -14.66 12.02
CA PRO A 117 9.18 -15.84 11.23
C PRO A 117 8.16 -16.15 10.12
N TYR A 118 6.87 -15.82 10.35
CA TYR A 118 5.80 -16.04 9.36
C TYR A 118 5.92 -15.15 8.12
N HIS A 119 6.56 -13.97 8.23
CA HIS A 119 6.87 -13.15 7.05
C HIS A 119 7.93 -13.82 6.19
N LEU A 120 8.93 -14.45 6.82
CA LEU A 120 10.04 -15.10 6.13
C LEU A 120 9.65 -16.47 5.55
N ALA A 121 8.73 -17.19 6.20
CA ALA A 121 8.29 -18.54 5.85
C ALA A 121 7.85 -18.72 4.38
N GLY A 122 7.35 -17.65 3.74
CA GLY A 122 6.87 -17.70 2.36
C GLY A 122 7.95 -17.53 1.29
N GLY A 123 9.13 -17.01 1.64
CA GLY A 123 10.18 -16.72 0.65
C GLY A 123 9.93 -15.50 -0.25
N CYS A 124 8.97 -14.63 0.09
CA CYS A 124 8.70 -13.42 -0.69
C CYS A 124 9.69 -12.29 -0.40
N ASP A 125 9.74 -11.30 -1.29
CA ASP A 125 10.38 -10.02 -1.01
C ASP A 125 9.59 -9.27 0.08
N VAL A 126 10.31 -8.66 1.03
CA VAL A 126 9.77 -8.02 2.22
C VAL A 126 10.16 -6.56 2.28
N VAL A 127 9.18 -5.71 2.59
CA VAL A 127 9.41 -4.32 3.01
C VAL A 127 9.28 -4.25 4.53
N PHE A 128 10.37 -3.96 5.22
CA PHE A 128 10.34 -3.81 6.68
C PHE A 128 9.87 -2.40 7.03
N GLN A 129 8.72 -2.30 7.71
CA GLN A 129 8.16 -1.00 8.10
C GLN A 129 8.56 -0.64 9.53
N ILE A 130 9.19 0.52 9.69
CA ILE A 130 9.57 1.11 10.96
C ILE A 130 8.44 2.02 11.44
N GLY A 131 7.63 1.53 12.37
CA GLY A 131 6.62 2.35 13.07
C GLY A 131 7.25 3.28 14.12
N THR A 132 6.47 4.21 14.67
CA THR A 132 6.96 5.21 15.65
C THR A 132 7.51 4.63 16.94
N ALA A 133 7.13 3.39 17.30
CA ALA A 133 7.69 2.67 18.43
C ALA A 133 8.94 1.83 18.09
N ARG A 134 9.36 1.80 16.82
CA ARG A 134 10.56 1.13 16.30
C ARG A 134 10.66 -0.37 16.66
N TYR A 135 9.52 -1.05 16.71
CA TYR A 135 9.48 -2.47 17.05
C TYR A 135 10.38 -3.31 16.14
N GLY A 136 11.13 -4.25 16.74
CA GLY A 136 12.13 -5.07 16.07
C GLY A 136 13.49 -4.41 15.85
N VAL A 137 13.58 -3.07 15.86
CA VAL A 137 14.83 -2.31 15.59
C VAL A 137 15.12 -1.24 16.64
N ARG A 138 14.57 -1.41 17.84
CA ARG A 138 14.79 -0.52 18.98
C ARG A 138 15.75 -1.10 20.01
N ASP A 139 16.48 -0.24 20.70
CA ASP A 139 17.13 -0.59 21.97
C ASP A 139 16.11 -0.64 23.13
N LEU A 140 16.61 -0.82 24.35
CA LEU A 140 15.79 -0.89 25.57
C LEU A 140 15.13 0.46 25.89
N ASP A 141 15.78 1.57 25.53
CA ASP A 141 15.29 2.93 25.76
C ASP A 141 14.27 3.38 24.67
N GLY A 142 14.19 2.65 23.56
CA GLY A 142 13.31 2.96 22.43
C GLY A 142 13.96 3.71 21.28
N ASN A 143 15.27 3.92 21.33
CA ASN A 143 16.03 4.51 20.23
C ASN A 143 16.23 3.49 19.12
N LEU A 144 16.44 3.98 17.91
CA LEU A 144 16.80 3.14 16.77
C LEU A 144 18.16 2.48 17.03
N CYS A 145 18.27 1.17 16.83
CA CYS A 145 19.48 0.39 17.09
C CYS A 145 20.09 -0.10 15.78
N ASP A 146 21.30 0.36 15.48
CA ASP A 146 22.00 0.04 14.24
C ASP A 146 22.31 -1.44 14.08
N ASP A 147 22.69 -2.13 15.17
CA ASP A 147 22.97 -3.56 15.11
C ASP A 147 21.73 -4.37 14.74
N LYS A 148 20.57 -4.01 15.31
CA LYS A 148 19.29 -4.63 14.93
C LYS A 148 18.87 -4.27 13.51
N LEU A 149 19.13 -3.04 13.04
CA LEU A 149 18.91 -2.69 11.64
C LEU A 149 19.76 -3.55 10.70
N ARG A 150 21.04 -3.77 11.04
CA ARG A 150 21.94 -4.66 10.28
C ARG A 150 21.45 -6.10 10.31
N GLU A 151 21.00 -6.61 11.45
CA GLU A 151 20.40 -7.95 11.58
C GLU A 151 19.17 -8.11 10.66
N ILE A 152 18.24 -7.15 10.67
CA ILE A 152 17.07 -7.16 9.79
C ILE A 152 17.50 -7.06 8.33
N ALA A 153 18.48 -6.22 8.01
CA ALA A 153 19.02 -6.06 6.66
C ALA A 153 19.81 -7.30 6.19
N ALA A 154 20.32 -8.14 7.08
CA ALA A 154 21.04 -9.35 6.70
C ALA A 154 20.12 -10.42 6.09
N HIS A 155 18.80 -10.33 6.29
CA HIS A 155 17.86 -11.20 5.59
C HIS A 155 17.78 -10.83 4.10
N ASP A 156 18.12 -11.80 3.23
CA ASP A 156 18.06 -11.65 1.77
C ASP A 156 16.68 -11.22 1.26
N GLN A 157 15.62 -11.67 1.94
CA GLN A 157 14.22 -11.37 1.61
C GLN A 157 13.86 -9.90 1.89
N VAL A 158 14.50 -9.23 2.84
CA VAL A 158 14.20 -7.82 3.12
C VAL A 158 14.80 -7.01 1.97
N LYS A 159 13.97 -6.31 1.19
CA LYS A 159 14.42 -5.54 0.01
C LYS A 159 14.41 -4.05 0.24
N MET A 160 13.56 -3.55 1.14
CA MET A 160 13.38 -2.13 1.40
C MET A 160 13.00 -1.86 2.86
N PHE A 161 13.24 -0.64 3.31
CA PHE A 161 12.76 -0.12 4.59
C PHE A 161 11.77 1.02 4.37
N GLU A 162 10.66 1.00 5.10
CA GLU A 162 9.64 2.06 5.06
C GLU A 162 9.48 2.71 6.43
N ILE A 163 9.89 3.97 6.58
CA ILE A 163 9.64 4.75 7.80
C ILE A 163 8.19 5.21 7.77
N LYS A 164 7.37 4.74 8.70
CA LYS A 164 5.96 5.12 8.75
C LYS A 164 5.77 6.37 9.59
N LEU A 165 5.37 7.48 8.97
CA LEU A 165 4.94 8.70 9.65
C LEU A 165 3.46 8.63 10.03
N ALA A 166 2.62 8.15 9.12
CA ALA A 166 1.18 8.07 9.31
C ALA A 166 0.56 6.92 8.51
N GLN A 167 -0.69 6.59 8.84
CA GLN A 167 -1.58 5.75 8.02
C GLN A 167 -2.94 6.43 7.91
N GLY A 168 -3.66 6.16 6.82
CA GLY A 168 -4.94 6.80 6.51
C GLY A 168 -5.95 6.78 7.67
N ALA A 169 -6.10 5.65 8.34
CA ALA A 169 -7.08 5.46 9.40
C ALA A 169 -6.83 6.27 10.69
N LYS A 170 -5.61 6.77 10.89
CA LYS A 170 -5.25 7.50 12.12
C LYS A 170 -4.03 8.41 11.95
N PRO A 171 -4.10 9.45 11.11
CA PRO A 171 -3.01 10.39 10.99
C PRO A 171 -2.80 11.10 12.35
N GLY A 172 -1.53 11.34 12.70
CA GLY A 172 -1.17 11.94 13.99
C GLY A 172 -1.31 11.02 15.21
N LYS A 173 -1.48 9.71 15.01
CA LYS A 173 -1.49 8.72 16.11
C LYS A 173 -0.76 7.43 15.75
N GLY A 174 0.03 6.93 16.69
CA GLY A 174 0.80 5.70 16.54
C GLY A 174 -0.03 4.42 16.46
N GLY A 175 0.67 3.31 16.21
CA GLY A 175 0.17 1.95 16.34
C GLY A 175 -0.58 1.70 17.66
N ILE A 176 -1.66 0.91 17.58
CA ILE A 176 -2.43 0.47 18.74
C ILE A 176 -2.61 -1.03 18.59
N LEU A 177 -2.11 -1.80 19.54
CA LEU A 177 -2.40 -3.21 19.68
C LEU A 177 -2.98 -3.46 21.08
N PRO A 178 -4.24 -3.92 21.20
CA PRO A 178 -4.85 -4.23 22.48
C PRO A 178 -4.06 -5.26 23.28
N ALA A 179 -4.06 -5.13 24.61
CA ALA A 179 -3.35 -6.01 25.54
C ALA A 179 -3.64 -7.51 25.31
N GLU A 180 -4.91 -7.86 25.07
CA GLU A 180 -5.37 -9.22 24.77
C GLU A 180 -4.71 -9.85 23.53
N LYS A 181 -4.08 -9.04 22.68
CA LYS A 181 -3.37 -9.46 21.48
C LYS A 181 -1.85 -9.45 21.63
N VAL A 182 -1.31 -9.04 22.78
CA VAL A 182 0.13 -9.00 23.04
C VAL A 182 0.54 -10.31 23.72
N THR A 183 0.66 -11.36 22.92
CA THR A 183 1.18 -12.67 23.34
C THR A 183 2.68 -12.58 23.63
N GLU A 184 3.23 -13.61 24.30
CA GLU A 184 4.69 -13.72 24.55
C GLU A 184 5.52 -13.63 23.27
N GLU A 185 5.07 -14.28 22.19
CA GLU A 185 5.75 -14.24 20.89
C GLU A 185 5.77 -12.81 20.31
N ILE A 186 4.64 -12.11 20.38
CA ILE A 186 4.52 -10.73 19.89
C ILE A 186 5.37 -9.77 20.74
N ALA A 187 5.36 -9.98 22.05
CA ALA A 187 6.18 -9.24 23.01
C ALA A 187 7.67 -9.38 22.69
N ALA A 188 8.14 -10.61 22.44
CA ALA A 188 9.52 -10.91 22.07
C ALA A 188 9.93 -10.23 20.74
N ILE A 189 9.11 -10.36 19.68
CA ILE A 189 9.39 -9.73 18.38
C ILE A 189 9.44 -8.20 18.49
N ARG A 190 8.57 -7.62 19.32
CA ARG A 190 8.47 -6.16 19.48
C ARG A 190 9.47 -5.58 20.48
N GLY A 191 10.05 -6.40 21.36
CA GLY A 191 10.87 -5.94 22.47
C GLY A 191 10.05 -5.15 23.51
N ILE A 192 8.87 -5.65 23.89
CA ILE A 192 7.97 -5.05 24.90
C ILE A 192 7.49 -6.12 25.89
N PRO A 193 6.93 -5.74 27.06
CA PRO A 193 6.32 -6.70 27.99
C PRO A 193 5.06 -7.37 27.42
N ALA A 194 4.88 -8.66 27.71
CA ALA A 194 3.68 -9.41 27.35
C ALA A 194 2.44 -8.97 28.13
N GLY A 195 1.26 -9.13 27.54
CA GLY A 195 -0.03 -8.84 28.17
C GLY A 195 -0.34 -7.35 28.40
N GLN A 196 0.54 -6.44 27.95
CA GLN A 196 0.31 -4.99 28.05
C GLN A 196 -0.10 -4.40 26.71
N ALA A 197 -0.99 -3.41 26.73
CA ALA A 197 -1.39 -2.74 25.50
C ALA A 197 -0.19 -2.01 24.88
N SER A 198 0.03 -2.23 23.59
CA SER A 198 1.09 -1.57 22.83
C SER A 198 0.52 -0.30 22.22
N LEU A 199 0.94 0.84 22.78
CA LEU A 199 0.59 2.19 22.34
C LEU A 199 1.85 2.86 21.83
N SER A 200 1.93 3.09 20.52
CA SER A 200 3.09 3.75 19.93
C SER A 200 2.97 5.28 20.04
N PRO A 201 4.10 6.01 20.13
CA PRO A 201 4.12 7.47 20.07
C PRO A 201 3.44 8.02 18.81
N ASN A 202 2.99 9.27 18.84
CA ASN A 202 2.31 9.89 17.70
C ASN A 202 3.23 10.23 16.52
N ARG A 203 4.54 10.40 16.80
CA ARG A 203 5.61 10.63 15.82
C ARG A 203 6.85 9.83 16.22
N HIS A 204 7.83 9.71 15.31
CA HIS A 204 9.14 9.16 15.67
C HIS A 204 9.83 10.14 16.61
N ASP A 205 10.38 9.61 17.71
CA ASP A 205 11.15 10.43 18.64
C ASP A 205 12.44 10.94 17.97
N GLY A 206 12.74 12.23 18.10
CA GLY A 206 13.82 12.90 17.37
C GLY A 206 13.54 13.16 15.89
N VAL A 207 12.29 13.07 15.43
CA VAL A 207 11.87 13.53 14.09
C VAL A 207 10.81 14.63 14.28
N ASP A 208 11.24 15.88 14.30
CA ASP A 208 10.41 17.06 14.54
C ASP A 208 10.06 17.81 13.26
N ASP A 209 10.91 17.71 12.24
CA ASP A 209 10.68 18.32 10.93
C ASP A 209 11.11 17.42 9.74
N PHE A 210 11.06 17.97 8.52
CA PHE A 210 11.49 17.24 7.32
C PHE A 210 13.01 17.07 7.23
N GLY A 211 13.80 17.94 7.86
CA GLY A 211 15.25 17.76 7.96
C GLY A 211 15.59 16.51 8.75
N ASP A 212 15.01 16.36 9.94
CA ASP A 212 15.20 15.16 10.77
C ASP A 212 14.68 13.89 10.08
N LEU A 213 13.60 14.00 9.30
CA LEU A 213 13.09 12.88 8.51
C LEU A 213 14.11 12.44 7.46
N LEU A 214 14.71 13.37 6.74
CA LEU A 214 15.74 13.06 5.73
C LEU A 214 17.01 12.51 6.40
N ASP A 215 17.38 13.00 7.59
CA ASP A 215 18.47 12.44 8.40
C ASP A 215 18.18 10.98 8.76
N MET A 216 16.96 10.67 9.22
CA MET A 216 16.57 9.31 9.54
C MET A 216 16.56 8.39 8.30
N VAL A 217 16.06 8.89 7.15
CA VAL A 217 16.09 8.17 5.87
C VAL A 217 17.52 7.84 5.46
N ALA A 218 18.41 8.84 5.50
CA ALA A 218 19.81 8.69 5.15
C ALA A 218 20.52 7.70 6.08
N HIS A 219 20.32 7.82 7.40
CA HIS A 219 20.88 6.93 8.40
C HIS A 219 20.46 5.47 8.20
N VAL A 220 19.15 5.21 8.06
CA VAL A 220 18.65 3.84 7.81
C VAL A 220 19.24 3.28 6.51
N ARG A 221 19.34 4.10 5.45
CA ARG A 221 19.92 3.65 4.18
C ARG A 221 21.41 3.35 4.29
N GLU A 222 22.15 4.15 5.04
CA GLU A 222 23.58 3.94 5.28
C GLU A 222 23.82 2.65 6.06
N VAL A 223 23.10 2.44 7.16
CA VAL A 223 23.26 1.26 8.01
C VAL A 223 22.83 -0.03 7.31
N THR A 224 21.73 0.02 6.53
CA THR A 224 21.15 -1.17 5.91
C THR A 224 21.65 -1.46 4.50
N GLY A 225 22.16 -0.44 3.80
CA GLY A 225 22.54 -0.51 2.40
C GLY A 225 21.37 -0.67 1.42
N LYS A 226 20.11 -0.64 1.88
CA LYS A 226 18.90 -0.92 1.08
C LYS A 226 18.07 0.34 0.84
N PRO A 227 17.20 0.37 -0.18
CA PRO A 227 16.32 1.50 -0.43
C PRO A 227 15.45 1.84 0.77
N VAL A 228 15.36 3.13 1.07
CA VAL A 228 14.56 3.66 2.20
C VAL A 228 13.59 4.69 1.70
N GLY A 229 12.32 4.50 2.06
CA GLY A 229 11.26 5.45 1.82
C GLY A 229 10.47 5.71 3.08
N PHE A 230 9.44 6.53 2.96
CA PHE A 230 8.52 6.76 4.07
C PHE A 230 7.06 6.74 3.63
N LYS A 231 6.18 6.42 4.59
CA LYS A 231 4.73 6.39 4.40
C LYS A 231 4.06 7.52 5.15
N THR A 232 3.15 8.22 4.49
CA THR A 232 2.44 9.36 5.07
C THR A 232 1.01 9.50 4.55
N VAL A 233 0.27 10.43 5.16
CA VAL A 233 -1.08 10.85 4.77
C VAL A 233 -1.04 12.34 4.49
N VAL A 234 -1.68 12.78 3.41
CA VAL A 234 -1.65 14.18 2.98
C VAL A 234 -2.87 14.91 3.55
N GLY A 235 -2.64 15.95 4.34
CA GLY A 235 -3.71 16.86 4.81
C GLY A 235 -3.71 18.20 4.09
N SER A 236 -2.56 18.64 3.58
CA SER A 236 -2.40 19.86 2.79
C SER A 236 -1.12 19.77 1.96
N LEU A 237 -1.00 20.62 0.95
CA LEU A 237 0.15 20.63 0.03
C LEU A 237 1.33 21.48 0.51
N GLY A 238 1.11 22.42 1.43
CA GLY A 238 2.17 23.32 1.94
C GLY A 238 3.40 22.56 2.44
N PRO A 239 3.25 21.60 3.38
CA PRO A 239 4.36 20.81 3.88
C PRO A 239 5.07 19.99 2.78
N PHE A 240 4.35 19.52 1.77
CA PHE A 240 4.98 18.77 0.66
C PHE A 240 5.81 19.66 -0.25
N ARG A 241 5.47 20.95 -0.42
CA ARG A 241 6.33 21.90 -1.13
C ARG A 241 7.64 22.11 -0.40
N GLU A 242 7.59 22.29 0.92
CA GLU A 242 8.78 22.41 1.77
C GLU A 242 9.65 21.15 1.71
N LEU A 243 9.04 19.97 1.87
CA LEU A 243 9.71 18.69 1.76
C LEU A 243 10.42 18.54 0.40
N PHE A 244 9.72 18.78 -0.73
CA PHE A 244 10.33 18.58 -2.05
C PHE A 244 11.42 19.61 -2.37
N ALA A 245 11.28 20.84 -1.89
CA ALA A 245 12.36 21.83 -1.95
C ALA A 245 13.59 21.34 -1.18
N LEU A 246 13.39 20.82 0.04
CA LEU A 246 14.47 20.29 0.87
C LEU A 246 15.11 19.04 0.26
N ILE A 247 14.32 18.14 -0.33
CA ILE A 247 14.84 16.96 -1.05
C ILE A 247 15.71 17.38 -2.24
N ARG A 248 15.28 18.40 -3.00
CA ARG A 248 16.08 18.93 -4.12
C ARG A 248 17.42 19.48 -3.62
N ASP A 249 17.41 20.20 -2.50
CA ASP A 249 18.61 20.83 -1.94
C ASP A 249 19.51 19.80 -1.22
N ARG A 250 18.95 18.67 -0.76
CA ARG A 250 19.62 17.55 -0.10
C ARG A 250 19.46 16.24 -0.88
N GLU A 251 19.77 16.24 -2.17
CA GLU A 251 19.51 15.10 -3.07
C GLU A 251 20.09 13.76 -2.57
N LYS A 252 21.25 13.81 -1.90
CA LYS A 252 21.87 12.62 -1.30
C LYS A 252 20.98 11.96 -0.25
N ASP A 253 20.21 12.74 0.51
CA ASP A 253 19.38 12.29 1.63
C ASP A 253 17.94 12.00 1.20
N ALA A 254 17.63 12.21 -0.08
CA ALA A 254 16.32 11.97 -0.65
C ALA A 254 15.82 10.54 -0.36
N PRO A 255 14.52 10.37 -0.05
CA PRO A 255 13.90 9.05 0.04
C PRO A 255 13.85 8.40 -1.34
N ASP A 256 13.99 7.08 -1.37
CA ASP A 256 13.92 6.29 -2.60
C ASP A 256 12.48 6.09 -3.07
N PHE A 257 11.53 6.14 -2.14
CA PHE A 257 10.10 6.15 -2.42
C PHE A 257 9.30 6.90 -1.35
N ILE A 258 8.12 7.38 -1.72
CA ILE A 258 7.12 7.92 -0.80
C ILE A 258 5.81 7.16 -1.01
N THR A 259 5.31 6.56 0.07
CA THR A 259 3.99 5.93 0.10
C THR A 259 2.94 6.95 0.54
N ILE A 260 2.03 7.29 -0.37
CA ILE A 260 0.88 8.14 -0.10
C ILE A 260 -0.32 7.27 0.25
N ASP A 261 -0.73 7.30 1.51
CA ASP A 261 -1.90 6.58 2.01
C ASP A 261 -3.09 7.53 2.07
N GLY A 262 -4.18 7.18 1.38
CA GLY A 262 -5.42 7.95 1.46
C GLY A 262 -6.01 7.92 2.86
N GLY A 263 -6.65 9.03 3.29
CA GLY A 263 -7.35 9.13 4.58
C GLY A 263 -8.39 8.01 4.80
N GLU A 264 -8.90 7.42 3.72
CA GLU A 264 -9.83 6.27 3.79
C GLU A 264 -9.16 4.91 4.11
N GLY A 265 -7.85 4.90 4.40
CA GLY A 265 -7.06 3.71 4.71
C GLY A 265 -7.61 2.88 5.88
N GLY A 266 -7.23 1.60 5.94
CA GLY A 266 -7.70 0.66 6.96
C GLY A 266 -6.88 0.66 8.25
N THR A 267 -7.42 0.04 9.29
CA THR A 267 -6.71 -0.26 10.55
C THR A 267 -7.31 -1.46 11.26
N GLY A 268 -6.51 -2.11 12.12
CA GLY A 268 -7.03 -3.04 13.12
C GLY A 268 -7.66 -2.33 14.31
N ALA A 269 -7.17 -1.12 14.67
CA ALA A 269 -7.66 -0.30 15.77
C ALA A 269 -7.26 1.18 15.59
N ALA A 270 -8.24 2.09 15.69
CA ALA A 270 -8.02 3.54 15.73
C ALA A 270 -9.22 4.26 16.40
N PRO A 271 -9.03 5.51 16.88
CA PRO A 271 -10.12 6.38 17.27
C PRO A 271 -10.98 6.78 16.05
N MET A 272 -12.31 6.70 16.18
CA MET A 272 -13.27 7.06 15.13
C MET A 272 -13.08 8.48 14.57
N PRO A 273 -12.83 9.54 15.37
CA PRO A 273 -12.64 10.88 14.83
C PRO A 273 -11.48 10.98 13.82
N LEU A 274 -10.43 10.19 14.00
CA LEU A 274 -9.29 10.20 13.07
C LEU A 274 -9.60 9.43 11.77
N ILE A 275 -10.39 8.37 11.86
CA ILE A 275 -10.82 7.58 10.69
C ILE A 275 -11.69 8.45 9.75
N ASP A 276 -12.58 9.25 10.33
CA ASP A 276 -13.62 9.92 9.55
C ASP A 276 -13.25 11.35 9.11
N LEU A 277 -12.31 12.01 9.80
CA LEU A 277 -12.12 13.47 9.67
C LEU A 277 -10.69 13.92 9.29
N VAL A 278 -9.71 13.03 9.25
CA VAL A 278 -8.29 13.44 9.09
C VAL A 278 -7.65 12.76 7.90
N GLY A 279 -7.11 13.57 6.99
CA GLY A 279 -6.40 13.13 5.78
C GLY A 279 -7.27 13.20 4.52
N MET A 280 -6.68 13.63 3.41
CA MET A 280 -7.35 13.68 2.11
C MET A 280 -7.50 12.27 1.53
N PRO A 281 -8.59 12.01 0.78
CA PRO A 281 -8.73 10.76 0.05
C PRO A 281 -7.59 10.54 -0.94
N ILE A 282 -7.22 9.28 -1.22
CA ILE A 282 -6.16 8.99 -2.21
C ILE A 282 -6.47 9.59 -3.59
N ARG A 283 -7.77 9.69 -3.92
CA ARG A 283 -8.26 10.23 -5.19
C ARG A 283 -7.97 11.72 -5.38
N GLU A 284 -7.75 12.44 -4.30
CA GLU A 284 -7.39 13.85 -4.28
C GLU A 284 -5.89 14.03 -4.03
N ALA A 285 -5.35 13.38 -3.00
CA ALA A 285 -3.97 13.54 -2.57
C ALA A 285 -2.94 13.15 -3.63
N LEU A 286 -3.14 12.00 -4.28
CA LEU A 286 -2.15 11.40 -5.19
C LEU A 286 -1.79 12.31 -6.39
N PRO A 287 -2.73 12.78 -7.24
CA PRO A 287 -2.37 13.60 -8.38
C PRO A 287 -1.70 14.93 -7.98
N LEU A 288 -2.05 15.49 -6.83
CA LEU A 288 -1.47 16.72 -6.32
C LEU A 288 -0.02 16.53 -5.86
N VAL A 289 0.27 15.49 -5.06
CA VAL A 289 1.64 15.20 -4.61
C VAL A 289 2.54 14.78 -5.77
N VAL A 290 2.03 13.98 -6.71
CA VAL A 290 2.77 13.62 -7.94
C VAL A 290 3.15 14.85 -8.74
N ASN A 291 2.22 15.81 -8.90
CA ASN A 291 2.53 17.06 -9.60
C ASN A 291 3.63 17.85 -8.91
N LEU A 292 3.59 17.95 -7.58
CA LEU A 292 4.63 18.63 -6.82
C LEU A 292 5.98 17.93 -6.98
N ARG A 293 6.04 16.60 -6.82
CA ARG A 293 7.28 15.84 -7.04
C ARG A 293 7.87 16.16 -8.43
N ASP A 294 7.02 16.13 -9.46
CA ASP A 294 7.43 16.38 -10.84
C ASP A 294 7.83 17.86 -11.06
N GLU A 295 7.17 18.83 -10.40
CA GLU A 295 7.51 20.26 -10.39
C GLU A 295 8.94 20.52 -9.88
N TYR A 296 9.38 19.75 -8.88
CA TYR A 296 10.74 19.81 -8.33
C TYR A 296 11.75 18.93 -9.09
N GLY A 297 11.36 18.30 -10.21
CA GLY A 297 12.25 17.46 -11.02
C GLY A 297 12.59 16.10 -10.39
N LEU A 298 11.85 15.65 -9.38
CA LEU A 298 12.18 14.49 -8.55
C LEU A 298 11.60 13.16 -9.06
N LYS A 299 10.98 13.16 -10.25
CA LYS A 299 10.29 11.98 -10.80
C LYS A 299 11.17 10.74 -10.93
N GLU A 300 12.40 10.93 -11.42
CA GLU A 300 13.34 9.82 -11.59
C GLU A 300 14.04 9.42 -10.28
N ARG A 301 14.00 10.30 -9.26
CA ARG A 301 14.66 10.10 -7.98
C ARG A 301 13.77 9.44 -6.93
N VAL A 302 12.49 9.80 -6.88
CA VAL A 302 11.55 9.41 -5.82
C VAL A 302 10.34 8.68 -6.42
N ARG A 303 10.26 7.37 -6.18
CA ARG A 303 9.10 6.57 -6.61
C ARG A 303 7.88 6.87 -5.75
N ILE A 304 6.69 6.88 -6.33
CA ILE A 304 5.43 7.09 -5.60
C ILE A 304 4.67 5.77 -5.50
N VAL A 305 4.38 5.38 -4.27
CA VAL A 305 3.54 4.21 -3.96
C VAL A 305 2.18 4.72 -3.49
N ALA A 306 1.11 4.36 -4.19
CA ALA A 306 -0.25 4.69 -3.77
C ALA A 306 -0.81 3.61 -2.84
N SER A 307 -1.41 4.01 -1.72
CA SER A 307 -2.12 3.15 -0.78
C SER A 307 -3.46 3.77 -0.38
N GLY A 308 -4.42 2.95 0.05
CA GLY A 308 -5.78 3.37 0.35
C GLY A 308 -6.79 2.30 -0.04
N LYS A 309 -8.02 2.70 -0.41
CA LYS A 309 -9.06 1.75 -0.86
C LYS A 309 -8.91 1.33 -2.33
N LEU A 310 -7.69 1.01 -2.75
CA LEU A 310 -7.37 0.55 -4.11
C LEU A 310 -7.40 -0.99 -4.15
N VAL A 311 -8.57 -1.57 -4.49
CA VAL A 311 -8.81 -3.03 -4.35
C VAL A 311 -9.13 -3.72 -5.66
N ASN A 312 -9.81 -3.04 -6.59
CA ASN A 312 -10.22 -3.61 -7.88
C ASN A 312 -9.37 -3.01 -9.03
N PRO A 313 -9.39 -3.60 -10.24
CA PRO A 313 -8.53 -3.19 -11.36
C PRO A 313 -8.68 -1.72 -11.74
N GLY A 314 -9.92 -1.21 -11.76
CA GLY A 314 -10.18 0.19 -12.07
C GLY A 314 -9.61 1.19 -11.05
N ASP A 315 -9.43 0.77 -9.79
CA ASP A 315 -8.80 1.62 -8.78
C ASP A 315 -7.28 1.69 -8.99
N VAL A 316 -6.65 0.54 -9.24
CA VAL A 316 -5.22 0.45 -9.53
C VAL A 316 -4.87 1.20 -10.82
N ALA A 317 -5.62 0.95 -11.90
CA ALA A 317 -5.42 1.64 -13.18
C ALA A 317 -5.61 3.16 -13.06
N TRP A 318 -6.57 3.61 -12.23
CA TRP A 318 -6.73 5.04 -11.95
C TRP A 318 -5.51 5.61 -11.22
N ALA A 319 -4.96 4.92 -10.23
CA ALA A 319 -3.77 5.37 -9.50
C ALA A 319 -2.53 5.47 -10.40
N LEU A 320 -2.35 4.51 -11.32
CA LEU A 320 -1.30 4.58 -12.35
C LEU A 320 -1.50 5.78 -13.28
N CYS A 321 -2.74 6.05 -13.73
CA CYS A 321 -3.05 7.26 -14.52
C CYS A 321 -2.69 8.54 -13.77
N ALA A 322 -3.01 8.59 -12.46
CA ALA A 322 -2.74 9.71 -11.57
C ALA A 322 -1.24 9.98 -11.40
N GLY A 323 -0.41 8.93 -11.56
CA GLY A 323 1.05 8.97 -11.64
C GLY A 323 1.77 8.21 -10.54
N ALA A 324 1.11 7.24 -9.89
CA ALA A 324 1.79 6.29 -9.03
C ALA A 324 2.69 5.36 -9.84
N ASP A 325 3.84 5.00 -9.29
CA ASP A 325 4.77 4.01 -9.84
C ASP A 325 4.40 2.59 -9.39
N PHE A 326 3.82 2.48 -8.18
CA PHE A 326 3.33 1.25 -7.59
C PHE A 326 2.05 1.48 -6.80
N VAL A 327 1.27 0.42 -6.61
CA VAL A 327 0.07 0.40 -5.77
C VAL A 327 0.22 -0.68 -4.70
N THR A 328 -0.12 -0.34 -3.46
CA THR A 328 -0.20 -1.32 -2.38
C THR A 328 -1.62 -1.40 -1.84
N SER A 329 -2.10 -2.62 -1.63
CA SER A 329 -3.41 -2.88 -1.03
C SER A 329 -3.26 -3.72 0.22
N ALA A 330 -3.98 -3.38 1.28
CA ALA A 330 -4.13 -4.24 2.45
C ALA A 330 -5.45 -5.01 2.37
N ARG A 331 -6.56 -4.29 2.17
CA ARG A 331 -7.89 -4.86 2.28
C ARG A 331 -8.20 -5.89 1.20
N GLY A 332 -7.74 -5.69 -0.03
CA GLY A 332 -7.92 -6.66 -1.10
C GLY A 332 -7.36 -8.04 -0.73
N PHE A 333 -6.16 -8.05 -0.16
CA PHE A 333 -5.52 -9.28 0.32
C PHE A 333 -6.18 -9.85 1.58
N MET A 334 -6.74 -9.01 2.46
CA MET A 334 -7.59 -9.52 3.55
C MET A 334 -8.84 -10.21 3.01
N PHE A 335 -9.46 -9.69 1.95
CA PHE A 335 -10.61 -10.34 1.30
C PHE A 335 -10.21 -11.65 0.63
N SER A 336 -9.04 -11.73 -0.03
CA SER A 336 -8.56 -13.01 -0.59
C SER A 336 -8.27 -14.07 0.49
N LEU A 337 -7.92 -13.66 1.71
CA LEU A 337 -7.84 -14.56 2.88
C LEU A 337 -9.22 -15.01 3.41
N GLY A 338 -10.30 -14.34 3.02
CA GLY A 338 -11.67 -14.61 3.47
C GLY A 338 -12.22 -13.61 4.49
N CYS A 339 -11.72 -12.37 4.54
CA CYS A 339 -12.29 -11.35 5.41
C CYS A 339 -13.75 -11.05 5.02
N ILE A 340 -14.65 -11.10 5.99
CA ILE A 340 -16.09 -10.83 5.79
C ILE A 340 -16.50 -9.40 6.21
N GLN A 341 -15.54 -8.49 6.41
CA GLN A 341 -15.82 -7.11 6.83
C GLN A 341 -16.63 -7.01 8.14
N ALA A 342 -16.38 -7.89 9.11
CA ALA A 342 -17.12 -7.91 10.38
C ALA A 342 -16.84 -6.70 11.31
N LEU A 343 -15.83 -5.88 11.01
CA LEU A 343 -15.43 -4.67 11.78
C LEU A 343 -15.16 -4.92 13.28
N LYS A 344 -14.64 -6.11 13.61
CA LYS A 344 -14.30 -6.53 14.98
C LYS A 344 -12.80 -6.85 15.16
N CYS A 345 -11.95 -6.32 14.28
CA CYS A 345 -10.51 -6.66 14.23
C CYS A 345 -9.76 -6.36 15.53
N ASN A 346 -10.22 -5.36 16.29
CA ASN A 346 -9.65 -4.95 17.57
C ASN A 346 -10.09 -5.81 18.76
N ARG A 347 -11.11 -6.67 18.62
CA ARG A 347 -11.73 -7.42 19.74
C ARG A 347 -11.22 -8.85 19.89
N ASN A 348 -10.15 -9.19 19.16
CA ASN A 348 -9.59 -10.54 19.10
C ASN A 348 -10.57 -11.68 18.74
N THR A 349 -11.74 -11.37 18.18
CA THR A 349 -12.86 -12.31 17.94
C THR A 349 -13.17 -12.47 16.44
N CYS A 350 -12.14 -12.38 15.61
CA CYS A 350 -12.27 -12.52 14.17
C CYS A 350 -12.66 -13.96 13.81
N SER A 351 -13.90 -14.17 13.37
CA SER A 351 -14.46 -15.48 13.03
C SER A 351 -13.77 -16.21 11.87
N THR A 352 -12.98 -15.48 11.07
CA THR A 352 -12.27 -16.02 9.90
C THR A 352 -10.78 -16.26 10.19
N GLY A 353 -10.35 -16.13 11.44
CA GLY A 353 -8.97 -16.42 11.85
C GLY A 353 -7.93 -15.37 11.44
N ILE A 354 -8.31 -14.28 10.74
CA ILE A 354 -7.35 -13.31 10.18
C ILE A 354 -6.79 -12.37 11.24
N THR A 355 -7.64 -11.81 12.11
CA THR A 355 -7.26 -10.73 13.05
C THR A 355 -7.44 -11.14 14.52
N THR A 356 -7.11 -12.39 14.84
CA THR A 356 -7.27 -12.98 16.18
C THR A 356 -6.04 -13.81 16.58
N HIS A 357 -5.76 -13.86 17.87
CA HIS A 357 -4.78 -14.76 18.51
C HIS A 357 -5.44 -15.88 19.31
N ASP A 358 -6.75 -16.03 19.19
CA ASP A 358 -7.47 -17.21 19.68
C ASP A 358 -7.19 -18.39 18.75
N ALA A 359 -6.50 -19.41 19.28
CA ALA A 359 -6.13 -20.61 18.53
C ALA A 359 -7.35 -21.36 17.97
N SER A 360 -8.51 -21.31 18.63
CA SER A 360 -9.73 -21.96 18.13
C SER A 360 -10.27 -21.28 16.87
N LEU A 361 -10.22 -19.94 16.83
CA LEU A 361 -10.66 -19.15 15.68
C LEU A 361 -9.65 -19.20 14.52
N GLN A 362 -8.35 -19.27 14.82
CA GLN A 362 -7.30 -19.40 13.81
C GLN A 362 -7.39 -20.70 13.01
N LYS A 363 -7.96 -21.78 13.57
CA LYS A 363 -8.17 -23.06 12.85
C LYS A 363 -8.98 -22.90 11.55
N GLY A 364 -9.84 -21.88 11.46
CA GLY A 364 -10.61 -21.58 10.25
C GLY A 364 -9.77 -21.04 9.08
N LEU A 365 -8.53 -20.59 9.33
CA LEU A 365 -7.62 -20.05 8.32
C LEU A 365 -6.57 -21.10 7.95
N VAL A 366 -6.92 -21.95 6.99
CA VAL A 366 -6.01 -22.99 6.47
C VAL A 366 -5.00 -22.37 5.51
N VAL A 367 -3.74 -22.25 5.94
CA VAL A 367 -2.66 -21.60 5.17
C VAL A 367 -2.57 -22.16 3.75
N GLU A 368 -2.58 -23.48 3.61
CA GLU A 368 -2.41 -24.18 2.32
C GLU A 368 -3.52 -23.88 1.29
N ASP A 369 -4.72 -23.52 1.75
CA ASP A 369 -5.80 -23.01 0.89
C ASP A 369 -5.57 -21.50 0.60
N LYS A 370 -5.34 -20.72 1.66
CA LYS A 370 -5.37 -19.26 1.57
C LYS A 370 -4.22 -18.65 0.77
N TYR A 371 -3.02 -19.24 0.80
CA TYR A 371 -1.91 -18.67 0.02
C TYR A 371 -2.15 -18.78 -1.49
N VAL A 372 -2.85 -19.83 -1.94
CA VAL A 372 -3.23 -19.98 -3.35
C VAL A 372 -4.19 -18.87 -3.75
N LYS A 373 -5.17 -18.58 -2.89
CA LYS A 373 -6.15 -17.52 -3.10
C LYS A 373 -5.53 -16.13 -3.15
N VAL A 374 -4.60 -15.84 -2.24
CA VAL A 374 -3.78 -14.62 -2.25
C VAL A 374 -3.05 -14.47 -3.59
N ALA A 375 -2.40 -15.53 -4.06
CA ALA A 375 -1.65 -15.49 -5.30
C ALA A 375 -2.55 -15.32 -6.54
N GLN A 376 -3.71 -15.98 -6.56
CA GLN A 376 -4.68 -15.88 -7.65
C GLN A 376 -5.28 -14.47 -7.72
N TYR A 377 -5.66 -13.89 -6.57
CA TYR A 377 -6.13 -12.50 -6.49
C TYR A 377 -5.10 -11.52 -7.08
N ALA A 378 -3.83 -11.60 -6.66
CA ALA A 378 -2.78 -10.71 -7.15
C ALA A 378 -2.60 -10.83 -8.68
N LYS A 379 -2.47 -12.05 -9.20
CA LYS A 379 -2.27 -12.30 -10.63
C LYS A 379 -3.47 -11.84 -11.46
N CYS A 380 -4.68 -12.09 -10.98
CA CYS A 380 -5.91 -11.65 -11.63
C CYS A 380 -6.02 -10.13 -11.65
N LEU A 381 -5.71 -9.45 -10.52
CA LEU A 381 -5.72 -8.00 -10.44
C LEU A 381 -4.72 -7.37 -11.41
N ILE A 382 -3.48 -7.86 -11.48
CA ILE A 382 -2.46 -7.38 -12.42
C ILE A 382 -2.95 -7.59 -13.86
N LYS A 383 -3.41 -8.80 -14.20
CA LYS A 383 -3.91 -9.12 -15.54
C LYS A 383 -5.08 -8.23 -15.96
N GLU A 384 -6.03 -7.94 -15.07
CA GLU A 384 -7.16 -7.08 -15.40
C GLU A 384 -6.79 -5.59 -15.47
N VAL A 385 -5.73 -5.16 -14.78
CA VAL A 385 -5.14 -3.83 -15.00
C VAL A 385 -4.46 -3.76 -16.37
N GLU A 386 -3.76 -4.81 -16.80
CA GLU A 386 -3.21 -4.92 -18.16
C GLU A 386 -4.34 -4.86 -19.21
N THR A 387 -5.46 -5.56 -18.99
CA THR A 387 -6.65 -5.45 -19.85
C THR A 387 -7.15 -4.01 -19.99
N ILE A 388 -7.19 -3.24 -18.90
CA ILE A 388 -7.56 -1.82 -18.96
C ILE A 388 -6.51 -1.01 -19.74
N ALA A 389 -5.22 -1.25 -19.48
CA ALA A 389 -4.12 -0.58 -20.16
C ALA A 389 -4.18 -0.77 -21.68
N HIS A 390 -4.41 -2.00 -22.14
CA HIS A 390 -4.56 -2.32 -23.56
C HIS A 390 -5.82 -1.68 -24.14
N SER A 391 -6.94 -1.71 -23.40
CA SER A 391 -8.20 -1.07 -23.83
C SER A 391 -8.06 0.43 -24.06
N VAL A 392 -7.23 1.12 -23.26
CA VAL A 392 -6.93 2.55 -23.44
C VAL A 392 -5.80 2.82 -24.46
N GLY A 393 -5.22 1.78 -25.06
CA GLY A 393 -4.28 1.88 -26.17
C GLY A 393 -2.80 1.95 -25.77
N VAL A 394 -2.42 1.55 -24.56
CA VAL A 394 -1.00 1.46 -24.15
C VAL A 394 -0.55 0.01 -24.01
N SER A 395 0.74 -0.27 -24.23
CA SER A 395 1.27 -1.63 -24.25
C SER A 395 1.57 -2.19 -22.84
N GLU A 396 1.73 -1.31 -21.85
CA GLU A 396 2.01 -1.67 -20.46
C GLU A 396 1.31 -0.70 -19.46
N PRO A 397 0.94 -1.15 -18.24
CA PRO A 397 0.13 -0.35 -17.32
C PRO A 397 0.70 1.02 -16.90
N ARG A 398 2.01 1.14 -16.66
CA ARG A 398 2.68 2.39 -16.27
C ARG A 398 2.79 3.40 -17.41
N GLN A 399 2.44 3.04 -18.65
CA GLN A 399 2.27 3.98 -19.76
C GLN A 399 0.93 4.71 -19.69
N MET A 400 0.00 4.27 -18.83
CA MET A 400 -1.25 5.00 -18.63
C MET A 400 -0.98 6.43 -18.12
N ARG A 401 -1.81 7.39 -18.57
CA ARG A 401 -1.68 8.81 -18.29
C ARG A 401 -3.05 9.36 -17.94
N ARG A 402 -3.11 10.55 -17.33
CA ARG A 402 -4.36 11.23 -16.96
C ARG A 402 -5.32 11.41 -18.16
N LYS A 403 -4.81 11.58 -19.39
CA LYS A 403 -5.62 11.62 -20.62
C LYS A 403 -6.43 10.34 -20.91
N HIS A 404 -6.03 9.20 -20.36
CA HIS A 404 -6.70 7.90 -20.56
C HIS A 404 -7.88 7.69 -19.60
N VAL A 405 -8.20 8.66 -18.74
CA VAL A 405 -9.33 8.57 -17.82
C VAL A 405 -10.09 9.89 -17.76
N ARG A 406 -11.42 9.79 -17.79
CA ARG A 406 -12.34 10.88 -17.55
C ARG A 406 -12.95 10.72 -16.16
N ILE A 407 -13.24 11.83 -15.51
CA ILE A 407 -13.88 11.86 -14.19
C ILE A 407 -15.26 12.49 -14.33
N VAL A 408 -16.27 11.77 -13.87
CA VAL A 408 -17.66 12.24 -13.87
C VAL A 408 -17.81 13.46 -12.95
N GLN A 409 -18.48 14.49 -13.45
CA GLN A 409 -18.72 15.77 -12.81
C GLN A 409 -20.18 15.89 -12.33
N ALA A 410 -20.47 16.90 -11.51
CA ALA A 410 -21.80 17.13 -10.97
C ALA A 410 -22.88 17.42 -12.03
N ASN A 411 -22.49 17.88 -13.23
CA ASN A 411 -23.41 18.14 -14.34
C ASN A 411 -23.79 16.88 -15.15
N GLY A 412 -23.36 15.69 -14.72
CA GLY A 412 -23.65 14.42 -15.39
C GLY A 412 -22.73 14.11 -16.59
N CYS A 413 -21.89 15.04 -17.02
CA CYS A 413 -20.84 14.79 -18.00
C CYS A 413 -19.55 14.34 -17.30
N SER A 414 -18.59 13.82 -18.06
CA SER A 414 -17.23 13.54 -17.57
C SER A 414 -16.21 14.46 -18.24
N VAL A 415 -15.13 14.79 -17.54
CA VAL A 415 -14.03 15.64 -18.01
C VAL A 415 -12.72 14.85 -17.97
N PRO A 416 -11.81 14.96 -18.96
CA PRO A 416 -10.49 14.34 -18.89
C PRO A 416 -9.73 14.69 -17.60
N MET A 417 -9.07 13.71 -16.99
CA MET A 417 -8.37 13.93 -15.73
C MET A 417 -7.15 14.85 -15.89
N ASP A 418 -6.57 14.96 -17.08
CA ASP A 418 -5.50 15.91 -17.40
C ASP A 418 -5.97 17.36 -17.55
N GLU A 419 -7.28 17.61 -17.69
CA GLU A 419 -7.84 18.96 -17.57
C GLU A 419 -8.09 19.32 -16.09
N ILE A 420 -8.55 18.37 -15.29
CA ILE A 420 -8.83 18.56 -13.85
C ILE A 420 -7.52 18.70 -13.07
N PHE A 421 -6.57 17.81 -13.36
CA PHE A 421 -5.24 17.76 -12.76
C PHE A 421 -4.20 17.80 -13.88
N PRO A 422 -3.88 18.97 -14.44
CA PRO A 422 -2.86 19.08 -15.48
C PRO A 422 -1.53 18.57 -14.95
N ARG A 423 -0.82 17.77 -15.75
CA ARG A 423 0.55 17.38 -15.41
C ARG A 423 1.45 18.61 -15.48
N TYR A 424 2.40 18.69 -14.57
CA TYR A 424 3.47 19.66 -14.68
C TYR A 424 4.21 19.46 -16.03
N LYS A 425 4.31 20.52 -16.82
CA LYS A 425 5.09 20.55 -18.05
C LYS A 425 6.31 21.43 -17.77
N ASN A 426 7.51 20.85 -17.79
CA ASN A 426 8.73 21.63 -17.84
C ASN A 426 8.67 22.55 -19.07
N GLN A 427 8.86 23.86 -18.88
CA GLN A 427 8.85 24.85 -19.97
C GLN A 427 9.95 24.64 -21.02
N THR A 428 10.85 23.67 -20.81
CA THR A 428 11.98 23.33 -21.68
C THR A 428 11.69 22.27 -22.75
N ASN A 429 10.48 21.72 -22.84
CA ASN A 429 10.08 20.78 -23.91
C ASN A 429 8.90 21.33 -24.73
N LEU A 430 9.12 22.49 -25.35
CA LEU A 430 8.32 23.01 -26.48
C LEU A 430 9.16 23.03 -27.75
#